data_AF-A0A662D801-F1
#
_entry.id   AF-A0A662D801-F1
#
_cell.length_a   1.000
_cell.length_b   1.000
_cell.length_c   1.000
_cell.angle_alpha   90.00
_cell.angle_beta   90.00
_cell.angle_gamma   90.00
#
_symmetry.space_group_name_H-M   'P 1'
#
loop_
_entity.id
_entity.type
_entity.pdbx_description
1 polymer ?
#
loop_
_entity_poly.entity_id
_entity_poly.type
_entity_poly.pdbx_seq_one_letter_code
_entity_poly.pdbx_strand_id
1 'polypeptide(L)'
;MFENKKMRKFLIFKVVAAIILLTLSFSPAYPASFPRHKNPAQIQEETFFPLQLISLYGEVVRLQVVGKWDLASSELKKVFFTYIPEPLRYIFTRLNELIQVAGDKLKIVKEDIDSAEALLRQGEIEKAGKVLEKTWITLLKAKRDIDNLNSSVDELKGRIGAGAADRLRQEIAPLSRLADDYTNRIQNLYREVREGKRFESTFLEISVAEKKVMVGGSFEVYGRLEAEGGKVLAGRNVD
;
A
#
# COMPACT_ATOMS: atom_id res chain seq x y z
N MET A 1 -66.56 -39.83 34.40
CA MET A 1 -66.13 -38.41 34.25
C MET A 1 -65.19 -37.91 35.38
N PHE A 2 -64.53 -38.79 36.15
CA PHE A 2 -63.68 -38.38 37.30
C PHE A 2 -62.16 -38.56 37.09
N GLU A 3 -61.73 -39.36 36.11
CA GLU A 3 -60.32 -39.68 35.88
C GLU A 3 -59.52 -38.54 35.21
N ASN A 4 -60.17 -37.81 34.30
CA ASN A 4 -59.51 -36.79 33.50
C ASN A 4 -59.10 -35.54 34.31
N LYS A 5 -59.75 -35.31 35.47
CA LYS A 5 -59.44 -34.18 36.38
C LYS A 5 -58.21 -34.45 37.25
N LYS A 6 -57.93 -35.72 37.59
CA LYS A 6 -56.73 -36.11 38.36
C LYS A 6 -55.46 -36.05 37.51
N MET A 7 -55.50 -36.57 36.27
CA MET A 7 -54.36 -36.48 35.36
C MET A 7 -53.99 -35.03 35.03
N ARG A 8 -54.99 -34.17 34.81
CA ARG A 8 -54.74 -32.74 34.51
C ARG A 8 -54.11 -32.00 35.70
N LYS A 9 -54.52 -32.29 36.93
CA LYS A 9 -53.89 -31.75 38.15
C LYS A 9 -52.45 -32.24 38.33
N PHE A 10 -52.19 -33.51 38.03
CA PHE A 10 -50.84 -34.08 38.11
C PHE A 10 -49.90 -33.50 37.03
N LEU A 11 -50.42 -33.27 35.82
CA LEU A 11 -49.69 -32.60 34.74
C LEU A 11 -49.40 -31.14 35.08
N ILE A 12 -50.38 -30.41 35.62
CA ILE A 12 -50.19 -29.02 36.08
C ILE A 12 -49.16 -28.97 37.21
N PHE A 13 -49.20 -29.90 38.16
CA PHE A 13 -48.22 -29.95 39.25
C PHE A 13 -46.81 -30.21 38.74
N LYS A 14 -46.64 -31.09 37.75
CA LYS A 14 -45.34 -31.34 37.10
C LYS A 14 -44.85 -30.11 36.32
N VAL A 15 -45.74 -29.41 35.62
CA VAL A 15 -45.39 -28.18 34.89
C VAL A 15 -44.99 -27.06 35.86
N VAL A 16 -45.73 -26.88 36.96
CA VAL A 16 -45.40 -25.88 37.99
C VAL A 16 -44.07 -26.23 38.68
N ALA A 17 -43.84 -27.50 39.03
CA ALA A 17 -42.58 -27.94 39.60
C ALA A 17 -41.40 -27.74 38.63
N ALA A 18 -41.60 -28.00 37.34
CA ALA A 18 -40.58 -27.77 36.31
C ALA A 18 -40.28 -26.28 36.11
N ILE A 19 -41.30 -25.41 36.16
CA ILE A 19 -41.12 -23.96 36.08
C ILE A 19 -40.35 -23.45 37.30
N ILE A 20 -40.67 -23.94 38.51
CA ILE A 20 -39.96 -23.55 39.74
C ILE A 20 -38.48 -23.97 39.69
N LEU A 21 -38.20 -25.20 39.23
CA LEU A 21 -36.82 -25.68 39.00
C LEU A 21 -36.07 -24.87 37.94
N LEU A 22 -36.77 -24.44 36.88
CA LEU A 22 -36.19 -23.58 35.86
C LEU A 22 -35.85 -22.20 36.44
N THR A 23 -36.73 -21.61 37.25
CA THR A 23 -36.50 -20.30 37.87
C THR A 23 -35.37 -20.30 38.91
N LEU A 24 -35.17 -21.42 39.62
CA LEU A 24 -34.06 -21.58 40.56
C LEU A 24 -32.70 -21.75 39.87
N SER A 25 -32.70 -22.15 38.59
CA SER A 25 -31.48 -22.25 37.76
C SER A 25 -31.04 -20.89 37.22
N PHE A 26 -31.95 -19.91 37.19
CA PHE A 26 -31.67 -18.51 36.85
C PHE A 26 -31.49 -17.68 38.13
N SER A 27 -30.56 -18.06 38.99
CA SER A 27 -30.03 -17.09 39.95
C SER A 27 -29.36 -15.97 39.16
N PRO A 28 -29.71 -14.69 39.38
CA PRO A 28 -28.90 -13.59 38.88
C PRO A 28 -27.62 -13.60 39.70
N ALA A 29 -26.65 -14.43 39.32
CA ALA A 29 -25.27 -14.16 39.66
C ALA A 29 -24.95 -12.83 38.98
N TYR A 30 -24.85 -11.77 39.78
CA TYR A 30 -23.89 -10.65 39.70
C TYR A 30 -24.50 -9.39 40.36
N PRO A 31 -23.68 -8.57 41.06
CA PRO A 31 -22.22 -8.55 41.00
C PRO A 31 -21.58 -8.89 42.35
N ALA A 32 -20.60 -9.80 42.33
CA ALA A 32 -19.43 -9.58 43.19
C ALA A 32 -18.93 -8.18 42.84
N SER A 33 -18.88 -7.29 43.82
CA SER A 33 -18.37 -5.93 43.68
C SER A 33 -17.16 -5.94 42.76
N PHE A 34 -17.23 -5.34 41.57
CA PHE A 34 -16.03 -5.13 40.78
C PHE A 34 -15.08 -4.33 41.67
N PRO A 35 -13.93 -4.89 42.10
CA PRO A 35 -13.00 -4.13 42.90
C PRO A 35 -12.60 -2.93 42.07
N ARG A 36 -12.98 -1.72 42.52
CA ARG A 36 -12.73 -0.47 41.80
C ARG A 36 -11.23 -0.22 41.58
N HIS A 37 -10.39 -0.91 42.34
CA HIS A 37 -8.94 -0.90 42.22
C HIS A 37 -8.45 -2.35 42.24
N LYS A 38 -8.00 -2.86 41.09
CA LYS A 38 -7.13 -4.04 41.06
C LYS A 38 -5.74 -3.59 41.50
N ASN A 39 -5.09 -4.36 42.36
CA ASN A 39 -3.68 -4.14 42.67
C ASN A 39 -2.88 -4.21 41.35
N PRO A 40 -2.10 -3.18 40.97
CA PRO A 40 -1.32 -3.20 39.72
C PRO A 40 -0.43 -4.44 39.58
N ALA A 41 0.06 -4.99 40.70
CA ALA A 41 0.85 -6.22 40.73
C ALA A 41 0.05 -7.50 40.43
N GLN A 42 -1.28 -7.42 40.38
CA GLN A 42 -2.20 -8.53 40.10
C GLN A 42 -2.89 -8.38 38.72
N ILE A 43 -2.61 -7.29 38.00
CA ILE A 43 -3.10 -7.11 36.63
C ILE A 43 -2.16 -7.90 35.72
N GLN A 44 -2.62 -9.05 35.23
CA GLN A 44 -1.97 -9.70 34.09
C GLN A 44 -2.10 -8.77 32.88
N GLU A 45 -1.01 -8.52 32.17
CA GLU A 45 -1.07 -7.81 30.89
C GLU A 45 -2.07 -8.52 29.97
N GLU A 46 -2.93 -7.74 29.31
CA GLU A 46 -3.86 -8.29 28.33
C GLU A 46 -3.07 -9.06 27.27
N THR A 47 -3.56 -10.26 26.91
CA THR A 47 -2.91 -11.08 25.89
C THR A 47 -2.93 -10.30 24.57
N PHE A 48 -1.74 -9.90 24.11
CA PHE A 48 -1.58 -9.20 22.84
C PHE A 48 -1.81 -10.16 21.68
N PHE A 49 -2.85 -9.92 20.89
CA PHE A 49 -3.18 -10.72 19.71
C PHE A 49 -2.73 -9.99 18.43
N PRO A 50 -1.60 -10.40 17.81
CA PRO A 50 -0.99 -9.66 16.70
C PRO A 50 -1.75 -9.76 15.37
N LEU A 51 -2.76 -10.64 15.26
CA LEU A 51 -3.42 -10.97 13.99
C LEU A 51 -4.08 -9.76 13.31
N GLN A 52 -4.66 -8.85 14.08
CA GLN A 52 -5.26 -7.62 13.55
C GLN A 52 -4.21 -6.70 12.94
N LEU A 53 -3.05 -6.57 13.60
CA LEU A 53 -1.92 -5.78 13.09
C LEU A 53 -1.33 -6.41 11.83
N ILE A 54 -1.18 -7.74 11.78
CA ILE A 54 -0.72 -8.45 10.59
C ILE A 54 -1.64 -8.16 9.39
N SER A 55 -2.96 -8.23 9.60
CA SER A 55 -3.95 -7.95 8.56
C SER A 55 -3.88 -6.49 8.08
N LEU A 56 -3.68 -5.55 9.02
CA LEU A 56 -3.47 -4.13 8.69
C LEU A 56 -2.22 -3.94 7.83
N TYR A 57 -1.10 -4.56 8.19
CA TYR A 57 0.14 -4.45 7.40
C TYR A 57 -0.01 -5.06 6.01
N GLY A 58 -0.69 -6.19 5.89
CA GLY A 58 -1.04 -6.78 4.59
C GLY A 58 -1.82 -5.82 3.71
N GLU A 59 -2.82 -5.12 4.27
CA GLU A 59 -3.60 -4.12 3.54
C GLU A 59 -2.75 -2.91 3.12
N VAL A 60 -1.91 -2.39 4.00
CA VAL A 60 -0.97 -1.29 3.68
C VAL A 60 -0.07 -1.69 2.51
N VAL A 61 0.53 -2.87 2.57
CA VAL A 61 1.43 -3.37 1.52
C VAL A 61 0.66 -3.60 0.23
N ARG A 62 -0.54 -4.17 0.28
CA ARG A 62 -1.40 -4.34 -0.90
C ARG A 62 -1.70 -3.01 -1.57
N LEU A 63 -2.05 -1.97 -0.79
CA LEU A 63 -2.30 -0.63 -1.29
C LEU A 63 -1.05 -0.01 -1.94
N GLN A 64 0.14 -0.19 -1.34
CA GLN A 64 1.42 0.22 -1.93
C GLN A 64 1.67 -0.48 -3.27
N VAL A 65 1.46 -1.80 -3.33
CA VAL A 65 1.65 -2.61 -4.56
C VAL A 65 0.76 -2.14 -5.70
N VAL A 66 -0.50 -1.79 -5.44
CA VAL A 66 -1.41 -1.28 -6.47
C VAL A 66 -1.27 0.22 -6.73
N GLY A 67 -0.25 0.88 -6.17
CA GLY A 67 0.05 2.29 -6.39
C GLY A 67 -0.88 3.27 -5.67
N LYS A 68 -1.67 2.81 -4.69
CA LYS A 68 -2.56 3.64 -3.86
C LYS A 68 -1.81 4.17 -2.63
N TRP A 69 -0.73 4.92 -2.87
CA TRP A 69 0.24 5.33 -1.85
C TRP A 69 -0.36 6.16 -0.71
N ASP A 70 -1.22 7.13 -1.03
CA ASP A 70 -1.79 8.03 -0.03
C ASP A 70 -2.78 7.28 0.87
N LEU A 71 -3.53 6.34 0.30
CA LEU A 71 -4.40 5.43 1.06
C LEU A 71 -3.57 4.49 1.95
N ALA A 72 -2.46 3.95 1.44
CA ALA A 72 -1.56 3.12 2.24
C ALA A 72 -1.00 3.88 3.45
N SER A 73 -0.56 5.14 3.25
CA SER A 73 -0.06 5.98 4.34
C SER A 73 -1.16 6.31 5.36
N SER A 74 -2.38 6.58 4.89
CA SER A 74 -3.54 6.78 5.77
C SER A 74 -3.88 5.52 6.57
N GLU A 75 -3.79 4.34 5.96
CA GLU A 75 -4.06 3.06 6.62
C GLU A 75 -3.00 2.76 7.69
N LEU A 76 -1.72 3.00 7.38
CA LEU A 76 -0.62 2.77 8.31
C LEU A 76 -0.71 3.67 9.55
N LYS A 77 -1.24 4.90 9.41
CA LYS A 77 -1.48 5.79 10.56
C LYS A 77 -2.50 5.24 11.54
N LYS A 78 -3.35 4.28 11.13
CA LYS A 78 -4.31 3.65 12.05
C LYS A 78 -3.63 2.81 13.14
N VAL A 79 -2.39 2.36 12.91
CA VAL A 79 -1.61 1.62 13.92
C VAL A 79 -1.41 2.44 15.20
N PHE A 80 -1.31 3.77 15.10
CA PHE A 80 -1.15 4.64 16.27
C PHE A 80 -2.36 4.64 17.22
N PHE A 81 -3.53 4.20 16.74
CA PHE A 81 -4.75 4.07 17.56
C PHE A 81 -4.94 2.64 18.09
N THR A 82 -4.00 1.73 17.81
CA THR A 82 -4.05 0.35 18.30
C THR A 82 -3.25 0.20 19.58
N TYR A 83 -3.76 -0.58 20.55
CA TYR A 83 -3.02 -0.91 21.75
C TYR A 83 -1.80 -1.79 21.41
N ILE A 84 -0.62 -1.33 21.81
CA ILE A 84 0.64 -2.08 21.71
C ILE A 84 1.28 -2.10 23.10
N PRO A 85 1.57 -3.29 23.66
CA PRO A 85 2.27 -3.42 24.93
C PRO A 85 3.58 -2.64 24.94
N GLU A 86 3.93 -2.04 26.07
CA GLU A 86 5.13 -1.20 26.22
C GLU A 86 6.41 -1.92 25.71
N PRO A 87 6.67 -3.19 26.04
CA PRO A 87 7.88 -3.88 25.61
C PRO A 87 7.98 -4.09 24.09
N LEU A 88 6.86 -3.98 23.37
CA LEU A 88 6.78 -4.18 21.92
C LEU A 88 6.68 -2.86 21.15
N ARG A 89 6.42 -1.75 21.83
CA ARG A 89 6.15 -0.45 21.21
C ARG A 89 7.28 0.02 20.31
N TYR A 90 8.52 -0.12 20.77
CA TYR A 90 9.69 0.26 19.97
C TYR A 90 9.77 -0.53 18.66
N ILE A 91 9.59 -1.86 18.72
CA ILE A 91 9.74 -2.74 17.56
C ILE A 91 8.62 -2.48 16.54
N PHE A 92 7.38 -2.30 16.99
CA PHE A 92 6.27 -1.95 16.09
C PHE A 92 6.39 -0.54 15.50
N THR A 93 6.85 0.45 16.27
CA THR A 93 7.14 1.78 15.72
C THR A 93 8.20 1.68 14.62
N ARG A 94 9.28 0.92 14.87
CA ARG A 94 10.33 0.71 13.88
C ARG A 94 9.81 -0.01 12.63
N LEU A 95 8.95 -1.01 12.81
CA LEU A 95 8.28 -1.72 11.71
C LEU A 95 7.43 -0.75 10.85
N ASN A 96 6.62 0.10 11.49
CA ASN A 96 5.81 1.11 10.81
C ASN A 96 6.67 2.09 10.01
N GLU A 97 7.73 2.60 10.63
CA GLU A 97 8.67 3.51 9.97
C GLU A 97 9.27 2.85 8.72
N LEU A 98 9.74 1.60 8.83
CA LEU A 98 10.35 0.89 7.71
C LEU A 98 9.35 0.64 6.57
N ILE A 99 8.10 0.27 6.87
CA ILE A 99 7.04 0.11 5.86
C ILE A 99 6.75 1.43 5.14
N GLN A 100 6.63 2.52 5.89
CA GLN A 100 6.38 3.85 5.31
C GLN A 100 7.56 4.28 4.43
N VAL A 101 8.77 4.21 4.97
CA VAL A 101 10.01 4.69 4.36
C VAL A 101 10.40 3.87 3.12
N ALA A 102 10.11 2.56 3.11
CA ALA A 102 10.26 1.72 1.92
C ALA A 102 9.20 2.07 0.88
N GLY A 103 7.93 2.18 1.28
CA GLY A 103 6.82 2.56 0.40
C GLY A 103 7.02 3.91 -0.28
N ASP A 104 7.46 4.92 0.44
CA ASP A 104 7.73 6.27 -0.10
C ASP A 104 8.84 6.24 -1.16
N LYS A 105 9.89 5.45 -0.96
CA LYS A 105 10.94 5.27 -1.98
C LYS A 105 10.42 4.52 -3.19
N LEU A 106 9.59 3.49 -3.01
CA LEU A 106 8.98 2.75 -4.12
C LEU A 106 8.00 3.63 -4.92
N LYS A 107 7.29 4.55 -4.26
CA LYS A 107 6.49 5.59 -4.92
C LYS A 107 7.36 6.46 -5.82
N ILE A 108 8.45 7.02 -5.27
CA ILE A 108 9.39 7.85 -6.05
C ILE A 108 10.00 7.07 -7.21
N VAL A 109 10.39 5.81 -6.99
CA VAL A 109 10.92 4.94 -8.04
C VAL A 109 9.90 4.75 -9.16
N LYS A 110 8.62 4.52 -8.83
CA LYS A 110 7.56 4.42 -9.82
C LYS A 110 7.43 5.70 -10.65
N GLU A 111 7.34 6.84 -9.98
CA GLU A 111 7.18 8.15 -10.62
C GLU A 111 8.37 8.47 -11.54
N ASP A 112 9.59 8.18 -11.11
CA ASP A 112 10.79 8.38 -11.91
C ASP A 112 10.87 7.40 -13.10
N ILE A 113 10.44 6.14 -12.93
CA ILE A 113 10.35 5.19 -14.05
C ILE A 113 9.37 5.71 -15.11
N ASP A 114 8.17 6.13 -14.68
CA ASP A 114 7.15 6.64 -15.60
C ASP A 114 7.64 7.94 -16.29
N SER A 115 8.42 8.77 -15.60
CA SER A 115 9.09 9.96 -16.15
C SER A 115 10.18 9.60 -17.18
N ALA A 116 11.03 8.61 -16.88
CA ALA A 116 12.07 8.15 -17.80
C ALA A 116 11.46 7.56 -19.09
N GLU A 117 10.36 6.80 -18.97
CA GLU A 117 9.60 6.31 -20.12
C GLU A 117 9.08 7.47 -20.99
N ALA A 118 8.55 8.54 -20.39
CA ALA A 118 8.08 9.71 -21.11
C ALA A 118 9.22 10.45 -21.84
N LEU A 119 10.37 10.62 -21.18
CA LEU A 119 11.56 11.24 -21.78
C LEU A 119 12.09 10.43 -22.96
N LEU A 120 12.12 9.11 -22.86
CA LEU A 120 12.52 8.24 -23.97
C LEU A 120 11.58 8.38 -25.17
N ARG A 121 10.26 8.47 -24.96
CA ARG A 121 9.29 8.71 -26.04
C ARG A 121 9.45 10.07 -26.71
N GLN A 122 9.94 11.06 -25.97
CA GLN A 122 10.25 12.41 -26.47
C GLN A 122 11.65 12.49 -27.12
N GLY A 123 12.42 11.40 -27.09
CA GLY A 123 13.79 11.38 -27.61
C GLY A 123 14.84 12.03 -26.73
N GLU A 124 14.48 12.38 -25.50
CA GLU A 124 15.33 13.02 -24.50
C GLU A 124 16.22 11.99 -23.78
N ILE A 125 17.04 11.26 -24.55
CA ILE A 125 17.81 10.08 -24.08
C ILE A 125 18.74 10.41 -22.90
N GLU A 126 19.43 11.55 -22.95
CA GLU A 126 20.36 11.94 -21.88
C GLU A 126 19.64 12.24 -20.57
N LYS A 127 18.50 12.94 -20.64
CA LYS A 127 17.67 13.25 -19.47
C LYS A 127 17.10 11.96 -18.87
N ALA A 128 16.62 11.04 -19.71
CA ALA A 128 16.15 9.73 -19.27
C ALA A 128 17.25 8.96 -18.52
N GLY A 129 18.47 8.93 -19.07
CA GLY A 129 19.63 8.28 -18.42
C GLY A 129 19.94 8.84 -17.02
N LYS A 130 19.93 10.18 -16.87
CA LYS A 130 20.15 10.84 -15.56
C LYS A 130 19.04 10.54 -14.56
N VAL A 131 17.78 10.51 -15.00
CA VAL A 131 16.65 10.12 -14.16
C VAL A 131 16.86 8.69 -13.66
N LEU A 132 17.12 7.74 -14.57
CA LEU A 132 17.32 6.33 -14.23
C LEU A 132 18.48 6.10 -13.24
N GLU A 133 19.56 6.87 -13.32
CA GLU A 133 20.69 6.79 -12.37
C GLU A 133 20.25 7.11 -10.94
N LYS A 134 19.52 8.23 -10.79
CA LYS A 134 18.94 8.60 -9.50
C LYS A 134 17.89 7.59 -9.02
N THR A 135 17.07 7.08 -9.94
CA THR A 135 16.06 6.06 -9.65
C THR A 135 16.69 4.79 -9.13
N TRP A 136 17.79 4.34 -9.74
CA TRP A 136 18.50 3.13 -9.33
C TRP A 136 19.03 3.23 -7.90
N ILE A 137 19.65 4.36 -7.55
CA ILE A 137 20.12 4.63 -6.19
C ILE A 137 18.95 4.61 -5.19
N THR A 138 17.81 5.19 -5.57
CA THR A 138 16.61 5.22 -4.71
C THR A 138 16.02 3.81 -4.52
N LEU A 139 16.01 2.99 -5.56
CA LEU A 139 15.58 1.60 -5.50
C LEU A 139 16.49 0.76 -4.60
N LEU A 140 17.81 0.91 -4.69
CA LEU A 140 18.76 0.21 -3.80
C LEU A 140 18.50 0.56 -2.32
N LYS A 141 18.22 1.84 -2.04
CA LYS A 141 17.84 2.27 -0.68
C LYS A 141 16.51 1.63 -0.24
N ALA A 142 15.52 1.55 -1.13
CA ALA A 142 14.25 0.89 -0.84
C ALA A 142 14.44 -0.59 -0.51
N LYS A 143 15.22 -1.32 -1.31
CA LYS A 143 15.53 -2.75 -1.08
C LYS A 143 16.18 -2.98 0.28
N ARG A 144 17.19 -2.17 0.61
CA ARG A 144 17.83 -2.20 1.94
C ARG A 144 16.83 -1.96 3.09
N ASP A 145 15.91 -1.01 2.92
CA ASP A 145 14.91 -0.72 3.95
C ASP A 145 13.87 -1.87 4.08
N ILE A 146 13.58 -2.60 2.99
CA ILE A 146 12.79 -3.85 3.02
C ILE A 146 13.55 -4.99 3.70
N ASP A 147 14.85 -5.11 3.48
CA ASP A 147 15.67 -6.11 4.19
C ASP A 147 15.69 -5.83 5.71
N ASN A 148 15.83 -4.55 6.09
CA ASN A 148 15.70 -4.13 7.49
C ASN A 148 14.31 -4.42 8.05
N LEU A 149 13.26 -4.27 7.23
CA LEU A 149 11.89 -4.62 7.63
C LEU A 149 11.76 -6.11 7.95
N ASN A 150 12.34 -6.98 7.11
CA ASN A 150 12.37 -8.43 7.37
C ASN A 150 13.13 -8.77 8.65
N SER A 151 14.27 -8.12 8.90
CA SER A 151 15.03 -8.28 10.15
C SER A 151 14.21 -7.87 11.38
N SER A 152 13.45 -6.78 11.31
CA SER A 152 12.54 -6.38 12.40
C SER A 152 11.44 -7.41 12.65
N VAL A 153 10.96 -8.12 11.62
CA VAL A 153 10.01 -9.24 11.80
C VAL A 153 10.68 -10.42 12.51
N ASP A 154 11.95 -10.71 12.24
CA ASP A 154 12.70 -11.73 12.97
C ASP A 154 12.87 -11.39 14.46
N GLU A 155 13.12 -10.12 14.79
CA GLU A 155 13.17 -9.67 16.19
C GLU A 155 11.82 -9.85 16.90
N LEU A 156 10.70 -9.66 16.19
CA LEU A 156 9.36 -9.90 16.73
C LEU A 156 9.06 -11.38 16.97
N LYS A 157 9.72 -12.30 16.26
CA LYS A 157 9.42 -13.74 16.28
C LYS A 157 9.35 -14.34 17.69
N GLY A 158 10.29 -13.97 18.55
CA GLY A 158 10.34 -14.44 19.95
C GLY A 158 9.24 -13.86 20.85
N ARG A 159 8.59 -12.77 20.42
CA ARG A 159 7.57 -12.04 21.18
C ARG A 159 6.15 -12.35 20.73
N ILE A 160 5.92 -12.48 19.43
CA ILE A 160 4.60 -12.71 18.83
C ILE A 160 4.37 -14.17 18.42
N GLY A 161 5.41 -15.01 18.51
CA GLY A 161 5.39 -16.41 18.11
C GLY A 161 5.73 -16.62 16.63
N ALA A 162 6.33 -17.77 16.31
CA ALA A 162 6.83 -18.09 14.98
C ALA A 162 5.75 -18.01 13.88
N GLY A 163 4.59 -18.61 14.12
CA GLY A 163 3.50 -18.61 13.13
C GLY A 163 2.95 -17.22 12.82
N ALA A 164 2.93 -16.30 13.78
CA ALA A 164 2.49 -14.93 13.55
C ALA A 164 3.54 -14.12 12.79
N ALA A 165 4.82 -14.28 13.13
CA ALA A 165 5.92 -13.65 12.41
C ALA A 165 6.02 -14.14 10.95
N ASP A 166 5.82 -15.44 10.71
CA ASP A 166 5.86 -15.99 9.35
C ASP A 166 4.69 -15.47 8.50
N ARG A 167 3.49 -15.32 9.08
CA ARG A 167 2.36 -14.65 8.41
C ARG A 167 2.67 -13.20 8.10
N LEU A 168 3.20 -12.45 9.07
CA LEU A 168 3.61 -11.06 8.85
C LEU A 168 4.62 -10.94 7.70
N ARG A 169 5.61 -11.84 7.67
CA ARG A 169 6.60 -11.90 6.58
C ARG A 169 5.93 -12.13 5.22
N GLN A 170 4.95 -13.03 5.15
CA GLN A 170 4.19 -13.27 3.92
C GLN A 170 3.41 -12.04 3.46
N GLU A 171 2.82 -11.28 4.39
CA GLU A 171 2.09 -10.05 4.09
C GLU A 171 3.01 -8.93 3.56
N ILE A 172 4.28 -8.86 4.01
CA ILE A 172 5.24 -7.84 3.55
C ILE A 172 6.05 -8.25 2.31
N ALA A 173 6.16 -9.55 2.01
CA ALA A 173 6.89 -10.08 0.86
C ALA A 173 6.52 -9.48 -0.51
N PRO A 174 5.27 -9.04 -0.77
CA PRO A 174 4.95 -8.32 -2.01
C PRO A 174 5.79 -7.06 -2.25
N LEU A 175 6.31 -6.38 -1.22
CA LEU A 175 7.19 -5.22 -1.41
C LEU A 175 8.52 -5.60 -2.08
N SER A 176 9.11 -6.72 -1.68
CA SER A 176 10.33 -7.24 -2.32
C SER A 176 10.07 -7.54 -3.79
N ARG A 177 8.94 -8.20 -4.10
CA ARG A 177 8.54 -8.50 -5.47
C ARG A 177 8.35 -7.24 -6.31
N LEU A 178 7.70 -6.22 -5.77
CA LEU A 178 7.56 -4.93 -6.45
C LEU A 178 8.92 -4.27 -6.72
N ALA A 179 9.86 -4.34 -5.78
CA ALA A 179 11.21 -3.80 -5.97
C ALA A 179 12.01 -4.56 -7.04
N ASP A 180 11.79 -5.87 -7.17
CA ASP A 180 12.38 -6.69 -8.24
C ASP A 180 11.74 -6.38 -9.60
N ASP A 181 10.43 -6.17 -9.66
CA ASP A 181 9.75 -5.72 -10.87
C ASP A 181 10.29 -4.37 -11.35
N TYR A 182 10.51 -3.43 -10.42
CA TYR A 182 11.15 -2.14 -10.74
C TYR A 182 12.61 -2.28 -11.16
N THR A 183 13.34 -3.25 -10.60
CA THR A 183 14.70 -3.57 -11.05
C THR A 183 14.69 -3.94 -12.54
N ASN A 184 13.79 -4.84 -12.92
CA ASN A 184 13.66 -5.29 -14.30
C ASN A 184 13.25 -4.14 -15.24
N ARG A 185 12.28 -3.30 -14.83
CA ARG A 185 11.85 -2.12 -15.61
C ARG A 185 13.00 -1.15 -15.83
N ILE A 186 13.74 -0.77 -14.78
CA ILE A 186 14.88 0.15 -14.89
C ILE A 186 15.97 -0.43 -15.80
N GLN A 187 16.27 -1.72 -15.69
CA GLN A 187 17.26 -2.38 -16.56
C GLN A 187 16.85 -2.39 -18.03
N ASN A 188 15.56 -2.60 -18.32
CA ASN A 188 15.03 -2.50 -19.68
C ASN A 188 15.16 -1.07 -20.22
N LEU A 189 14.78 -0.06 -19.43
CA LEU A 189 14.92 1.34 -19.83
C LEU A 189 16.37 1.76 -20.05
N TYR A 190 17.32 1.25 -19.24
CA TYR A 190 18.74 1.45 -19.49
C TYR A 190 19.25 0.80 -20.77
N ARG A 191 18.61 -0.29 -21.21
CA ARG A 191 18.90 -0.90 -22.50
C ARG A 191 18.40 0.00 -23.62
N GLU A 192 17.18 0.50 -23.51
CA GLU A 192 16.61 1.48 -24.44
C GLU A 192 17.42 2.78 -24.52
N VAL A 193 17.95 3.29 -23.40
CA VAL A 193 18.86 4.45 -23.40
C VAL A 193 20.16 4.15 -24.17
N ARG A 194 20.68 2.92 -24.08
CA ARG A 194 21.93 2.51 -24.74
C ARG A 194 21.75 2.20 -26.23
N GLU A 195 20.64 1.56 -26.57
CA GLU A 195 20.29 1.15 -27.94
C GLU A 195 19.55 2.25 -28.71
N GLY A 196 18.98 3.22 -27.98
CA GLY A 196 18.17 4.30 -28.53
C GLY A 196 18.95 5.11 -29.54
N LYS A 197 18.43 5.16 -30.76
CA LYS A 197 18.85 6.17 -31.74
C LYS A 197 18.55 7.53 -31.11
N ARG A 198 19.58 8.36 -30.94
CA ARG A 198 19.36 9.78 -30.70
C ARG A 198 18.47 10.29 -31.83
N PHE A 199 17.31 10.83 -31.48
CA PHE A 199 16.49 11.52 -32.45
C PHE A 199 17.33 12.69 -32.97
N GLU A 200 17.42 12.83 -34.29
CA GLU A 200 18.03 14.01 -34.88
C GLU A 200 17.15 15.21 -34.51
N SER A 201 17.76 16.28 -34.01
CA SER A 201 17.02 17.50 -33.71
C SER A 201 16.33 17.97 -34.98
N THR A 202 15.07 18.42 -34.89
CA THR A 202 14.36 18.98 -36.04
C THR A 202 13.97 20.41 -35.79
N PHE A 203 14.11 21.26 -36.82
CA PHE A 203 13.71 22.65 -36.83
C PHE A 203 12.44 22.79 -37.66
N LEU A 204 11.38 23.32 -37.06
CA LEU A 204 10.14 23.64 -37.75
C LEU A 204 10.04 25.16 -37.90
N GLU A 205 10.05 25.62 -39.14
CA GLU A 205 9.76 27.01 -39.48
C GLU A 205 8.32 27.09 -40.00
N ILE A 206 7.49 27.88 -39.35
CA ILE A 206 6.11 28.17 -39.77
C ILE A 206 6.02 29.65 -40.08
N SER A 207 5.52 29.96 -41.27
CA SER A 207 5.31 31.31 -41.77
C SER A 207 3.87 31.47 -42.22
N VAL A 208 3.35 32.67 -42.01
CA VAL A 208 2.00 33.05 -42.42
C VAL A 208 2.12 34.24 -43.36
N ALA A 209 1.50 34.15 -44.54
CA ALA A 209 1.61 35.18 -45.57
C ALA A 209 0.94 36.49 -45.13
N GLU A 210 -0.28 36.42 -44.60
CA GLU A 210 -1.04 37.61 -44.17
C GLU A 210 -1.01 37.86 -42.65
N LYS A 211 -0.55 39.05 -42.24
CA LYS A 211 -0.59 39.49 -40.82
C LYS A 211 -1.95 40.01 -40.37
N LYS A 212 -2.87 40.29 -41.29
CA LYS A 212 -4.23 40.77 -41.03
C LYS A 212 -5.18 40.20 -42.07
N VAL A 213 -6.23 39.55 -41.60
CA VAL A 213 -7.27 38.94 -42.43
C VAL A 213 -8.63 39.40 -41.90
N MET A 214 -9.55 39.71 -42.81
CA MET A 214 -10.92 40.07 -42.45
C MET A 214 -11.69 38.83 -41.97
N VAL A 215 -12.75 39.04 -41.19
CA VAL A 215 -13.64 37.96 -40.75
C VAL A 215 -14.25 37.28 -41.99
N GLY A 216 -14.06 35.96 -42.10
CA GLY A 216 -14.47 35.15 -43.25
C GLY A 216 -13.44 35.02 -44.37
N GLY A 217 -12.29 35.70 -44.26
CA GLY A 217 -11.17 35.53 -45.19
C GLY A 217 -10.30 34.30 -44.85
N SER A 218 -9.65 33.76 -45.87
CA SER A 218 -8.61 32.73 -45.72
C SER A 218 -7.22 33.38 -45.66
N PHE A 219 -6.27 32.69 -45.06
CA PHE A 219 -4.85 33.04 -45.12
C PHE A 219 -4.02 31.80 -45.41
N GLU A 220 -2.82 32.00 -45.95
CA GLU A 220 -1.92 30.93 -46.29
C GLU A 220 -0.86 30.72 -45.20
N VAL A 221 -0.72 29.46 -44.78
CA VAL A 221 0.34 29.02 -43.86
C VAL A 221 1.26 28.10 -44.63
N TYR A 222 2.55 28.38 -44.57
CA TYR A 222 3.58 27.55 -45.17
C TYR A 222 4.71 27.34 -44.17
N GLY A 223 5.54 26.35 -44.42
CA GLY A 223 6.62 26.04 -43.51
C GLY A 223 7.53 24.95 -44.05
N ARG A 224 8.60 24.70 -43.33
CA ARG A 224 9.53 23.61 -43.61
C ARG A 224 9.96 22.96 -42.31
N LEU A 225 10.10 21.64 -42.38
CA LEU A 225 10.70 20.84 -41.33
C LEU A 225 12.10 20.43 -41.82
N GLU A 226 13.12 20.70 -41.03
CA GLU A 226 14.51 20.36 -41.34
C GLU A 226 15.12 19.54 -40.21
N ALA A 227 16.01 18.61 -40.53
CA ALA A 227 16.87 17.96 -39.55
C ALA A 227 18.08 18.84 -39.17
N GLU A 228 18.70 18.50 -38.06
CA GLU A 228 19.99 19.05 -37.62
C GLU A 228 21.02 18.91 -38.75
N GLY A 229 21.50 20.04 -39.27
CA GLY A 229 22.35 20.10 -40.47
C GLY A 229 21.67 20.62 -41.74
N GLY A 230 20.41 21.07 -41.67
CA GLY A 230 19.72 21.79 -42.75
C GLY A 230 19.10 20.90 -43.83
N LYS A 231 18.96 19.60 -43.55
CA LYS A 231 18.33 18.66 -44.48
C LYS A 231 16.81 18.76 -44.38
N VAL A 232 16.16 19.19 -45.45
CA VAL A 232 14.69 19.28 -45.52
C VAL A 232 14.06 17.89 -45.41
N LEU A 233 13.09 17.75 -44.50
CA LEU A 233 12.33 16.53 -44.23
C LEU A 233 10.96 16.59 -44.93
N ALA A 234 10.96 16.47 -46.26
CA ALA A 234 9.75 16.55 -47.08
C ALA A 234 8.79 15.36 -46.89
N GLY A 235 7.49 15.60 -47.06
CA GLY A 235 6.44 14.56 -47.09
C GLY A 235 6.05 13.97 -45.74
N ARG A 236 6.38 14.65 -44.62
CA ARG A 236 5.99 14.26 -43.27
C ARG A 236 4.78 15.07 -42.84
N ASN A 237 3.69 14.39 -42.45
CA ASN A 237 2.56 15.04 -41.79
C ASN A 237 2.89 15.17 -40.29
N VAL A 238 2.63 16.35 -39.74
CA VAL A 238 2.63 16.59 -38.30
C VAL A 238 1.16 16.62 -37.89
N ASP A 239 0.70 15.52 -37.29
CA ASP A 239 -0.68 15.37 -36.77
C ASP A 239 -0.82 15.99 -35.38
#